data_AF-A0A7Z7AWF0-F1
#
_entry.id   AF-A0A7Z7AWF0-F1
#
_cell.length_a   1.000
_cell.length_b   1.000
_cell.length_c   1.000
_cell.angle_alpha   90.00
_cell.angle_beta   90.00
_cell.angle_gamma   90.00
#
_symmetry.space_group_name_H-M   'P 1'
#
loop_
_entity.id
_entity.type
_entity.pdbx_description
1 polymer ?
#
loop_
_entity_poly.entity_id
_entity_poly.type
_entity_poly.pdbx_seq_one_letter_code
_entity_poly.pdbx_strand_id
1 'polypeptide(L)' 'MGKTGSIEWSKVKGRKGRTIKVPKCREGKAHPGPAQRYSSSGAKRRFLNRSPKSIVR' A
#
# COMPACT_ATOMS: atom_id res chain seq x y z
N MET A 1 22.60 15.94 -12.02
CA MET A 1 21.67 14.92 -12.55
C MET A 1 21.91 13.61 -11.79
N GLY A 2 21.45 13.56 -10.54
CA GLY A 2 21.84 12.52 -9.58
C GLY A 2 21.17 11.18 -9.87
N LYS A 3 21.94 10.09 -9.76
CA LYS A 3 21.53 8.68 -9.93
C LYS A 3 20.06 8.46 -9.54
N THR A 4 19.16 8.39 -10.51
CA THR A 4 17.77 7.99 -10.29
C THR A 4 17.80 6.50 -9.98
N GLY A 5 17.90 6.15 -8.69
CA GLY A 5 17.79 4.78 -8.24
C GLY A 5 16.53 4.17 -8.86
N SER A 6 16.69 3.10 -9.63
CA SER A 6 15.59 2.44 -10.32
C SER A 6 14.48 2.14 -9.32
N ILE A 7 13.26 2.58 -9.63
CA ILE A 7 12.09 2.32 -8.76
C ILE A 7 11.85 0.81 -8.77
N GLU A 8 12.08 0.15 -7.64
CA GLU A 8 11.70 -1.25 -7.48
C GLU A 8 10.18 -1.37 -7.38
N TRP A 9 9.62 -2.27 -8.18
CA TRP A 9 8.18 -2.53 -8.25
C TRP A 9 7.83 -3.84 -7.58
N SER A 10 6.75 -3.83 -6.80
CA SER A 10 6.15 -5.01 -6.15
C SER A 10 4.78 -5.31 -6.76
N LYS A 11 4.40 -6.58 -6.80
CA LYS A 11 3.07 -7.03 -7.27
C LYS A 11 2.16 -7.22 -6.05
N VAL A 12 0.98 -6.62 -6.10
CA VAL A 12 0.00 -6.69 -4.99
C VAL A 12 -1.39 -6.99 -5.53
N LYS A 13 -2.17 -7.79 -4.81
CA LYS A 13 -3.57 -8.09 -5.13
C LYS A 13 -4.46 -6.90 -4.75
N GLY A 14 -5.13 -6.31 -5.74
CA GLY A 14 -6.12 -5.25 -5.57
C GLY A 14 -7.47 -5.77 -5.05
N ARG A 15 -8.40 -4.85 -4.78
CA ARG A 15 -9.71 -5.15 -4.17
C ARG A 15 -10.54 -6.18 -4.96
N LYS A 16 -10.48 -6.15 -6.30
CA LYS A 16 -11.18 -7.10 -7.19
C LYS A 16 -10.34 -8.32 -7.56
N GLY A 17 -9.28 -8.62 -6.80
CA GLY A 17 -8.42 -9.78 -7.04
C GLY A 17 -7.40 -9.64 -8.17
N ARG A 18 -7.43 -8.54 -8.94
CA ARG A 18 -6.43 -8.23 -9.97
C ARG A 18 -5.08 -7.86 -9.36
N THR A 19 -3.99 -8.27 -9.99
CA THR A 19 -2.64 -7.88 -9.58
C THR A 19 -2.29 -6.49 -10.12
N ILE A 20 -1.83 -5.61 -9.24
CA ILE A 20 -1.35 -4.26 -9.56
C ILE A 20 0.13 -4.13 -9.22
N LYS A 21 0.85 -3.29 -9.96
CA LYS A 21 2.23 -2.91 -9.62
C LYS A 21 2.21 -1.69 -8.70
N VAL A 22 2.91 -1.77 -7.58
CA VAL A 22 3.10 -0.63 -6.67
C VAL A 22 4.59 -0.47 -6.35
N PRO A 23 5.09 0.75 -6.13
CA PRO A 23 6.47 0.95 -5.69
C PRO A 23 6.73 0.15 -4.40
N LYS A 24 7.89 -0.46 -4.27
CA LYS A 24 8.24 -1.34 -3.14
C LYS A 24 8.08 -0.65 -1.78
N CYS A 25 8.38 0.66 -1.70
CA CYS A 25 8.17 1.47 -0.50
C CYS A 25 6.69 1.57 -0.03
N ARG A 26 5.76 1.25 -0.93
CA ARG A 26 4.31 1.22 -0.68
C ARG A 26 3.75 -0.20 -0.62
N GLU A 27 4.55 -1.26 -0.78
CA GLU A 27 4.09 -2.66 -0.81
C GLU A 27 3.21 -3.02 0.40
N GLY A 28 3.66 -2.66 1.61
CA GLY A 28 2.91 -2.90 2.84
C GLY A 28 1.82 -1.87 3.17
N LYS A 29 1.63 -0.82 2.36
CA LYS A 29 0.78 0.34 2.70
C LYS A 29 -0.43 0.45 1.79
N ALA A 30 -1.63 0.34 2.33
CA ALA A 30 -2.90 0.63 1.64
C ALA A 30 -3.50 1.95 2.12
N HIS A 31 -4.18 2.67 1.23
CA HIS A 31 -4.96 3.83 1.64
C HIS A 31 -6.25 3.38 2.36
N PRO A 32 -6.61 4.00 3.49
CA PRO A 32 -7.83 3.68 4.20
C PRO A 32 -9.07 4.10 3.39
N GLY A 33 -10.15 3.34 3.52
CA GLY A 33 -11.46 3.78 3.04
C GLY A 33 -11.99 5.00 3.82
N PRO A 34 -13.02 5.70 3.33
CA PRO A 34 -13.55 6.91 3.96
C PRO A 34 -13.85 6.76 5.46
N ALA A 35 -14.50 5.65 5.84
CA ALA A 35 -14.84 5.34 7.24
C ALA A 35 -13.64 4.85 8.09
N GLN A 36 -12.50 4.54 7.48
CA GLN A 36 -11.30 4.00 8.15
C GLN A 36 -10.18 5.04 8.32
N ARG A 37 -10.47 6.31 8.01
CA ARG A 37 -9.49 7.40 8.07
C ARG A 37 -9.10 7.79 9.49
N TYR A 38 -9.81 7.35 10.51
CA TYR A 38 -9.54 7.68 11.90
C TYR A 38 -9.33 6.41 12.74
N SER A 39 -8.45 6.47 13.75
CA SER A 39 -8.33 5.44 14.78
C SER A 39 -9.52 5.51 15.74
N SER A 40 -9.68 4.49 16.59
CA SER A 40 -10.63 4.51 17.71
C SER A 40 -10.42 5.71 18.65
N SER A 41 -9.18 6.18 18.79
CA SER A 41 -8.82 7.39 19.53
C SER A 41 -9.01 8.70 18.74
N GLY A 42 -9.54 8.65 17.52
CA GLY A 42 -9.79 9.84 16.68
C GLY A 42 -8.59 10.34 15.88
N ALA A 43 -7.43 9.67 15.91
CA ALA A 43 -6.24 10.09 15.17
C ALA A 43 -6.35 9.76 13.66
N LYS A 44 -5.99 10.71 12.80
CA LYS A 44 -6.07 10.54 11.34
C LYS A 44 -5.00 9.58 10.81
N ARG A 45 -5.43 8.53 10.10
CA ARG A 45 -4.59 7.52 9.45
C ARG A 45 -4.37 7.86 7.98
N ARG A 46 -3.11 7.92 7.55
CA ARG A 46 -2.75 8.08 6.13
C ARG A 46 -2.72 6.74 5.39
N PHE A 47 -2.31 5.68 6.08
CA PHE A 47 -2.16 4.34 5.54
C PHE A 47 -2.60 3.28 6.54
N LEU A 48 -3.01 2.13 6.03
CA LEU A 48 -3.21 0.88 6.74
C LEU A 48 -2.16 -0.14 6.28
N ASN A 49 -1.82 -1.06 7.17
CA ASN A 49 -1.00 -2.20 6.80
C ASN A 49 -1.80 -3.10 5.85
N ARG A 50 -1.20 -3.46 4.72
CA ARG A 50 -1.77 -4.46 3.81
C ARG A 50 -1.75 -5.83 4.48
N SER A 51 -2.74 -6.65 4.14
CA SER A 51 -2.73 -8.05 4.52
C SER A 51 -1.54 -8.78 3.87
N PRO A 52 -0.79 -9.62 4.59
CA PRO A 52 0.31 -10.41 4.02
C PRO A 52 -0.12 -11.24 2.80
N LYS A 53 -1.35 -11.76 2.78
CA LYS A 53 -1.92 -12.53 1.67
C LYS A 53 -2.12 -11.72 0.37
N SER A 54 -2.11 -10.39 0.48
CA SER A 54 -2.26 -9.51 -0.68
C SER A 54 -0.93 -9.19 -1.37
N ILE A 55 0.20 -9.44 -0.71
CA ILE A 55 1.52 -9.25 -1.28
C ILE A 55 1.84 -10.52 -2.09
N VAL A 56 1.97 -10.36 -3.41
CA VAL A 56 2.25 -11.48 -4.31
C VAL A 56 3.76 -11.58 -4.44
N ARG A 57 4.36 -12.55 -3.74
CA ARG A 57 5.77 -12.93 -3.88
C ARG A 57 5.95 -13.95 -4.99
#